data_AF-A0AAV5K4K7-F1
#
_entry.id   AF-A0AAV5K4K7-F1
#
_cell.length_a   1.000
_cell.length_b   1.000
_cell.length_c   1.000
_cell.angle_alpha   90.00
_cell.angle_beta   90.00
_cell.angle_gamma   90.00
#
_symmetry.space_group_name_H-M   'P 1'
#
loop_
_entity.id
_entity.type
_entity.pdbx_description
1 polymer ?
#
loop_
_entity_poly.entity_id
_entity_poly.type
_entity_poly.pdbx_seq_one_letter_code
_entity_poly.pdbx_strand_id
1 'polypeptide(L)' 'MGDDPWRDLMENPDKWWDNRLDKKNLKAPDFKHKETGEALWLNSSPAWVQSKLRSPVGGK' A
#
# COMPACT_ATOMS: atom_id res chain seq x y z
N MET A 1 0.38 -13.56 16.39
CA MET A 1 0.43 -12.11 16.65
C MET A 1 0.27 -11.48 15.29
N GLY A 2 -0.81 -10.76 15.05
CA GLY A 2 -1.22 -10.36 13.70
C GLY A 2 -0.10 -9.58 13.01
N ASP A 3 0.32 -10.08 11.85
CA ASP A 3 1.23 -9.39 10.96
C ASP A 3 0.66 -8.00 10.66
N ASP A 4 1.47 -6.96 10.89
CA ASP A 4 1.09 -5.60 10.53
C ASP A 4 1.19 -5.50 9.01
N PRO A 5 0.06 -5.35 8.29
CA PRO A 5 0.06 -5.40 6.83
C PRO A 5 0.89 -4.27 6.21
N TRP A 6 1.07 -3.16 6.93
CA TRP A 6 1.96 -2.10 6.49
C TRP A 6 3.44 -2.46 6.63
N ARG A 7 3.80 -3.32 7.60
CA ARG A 7 5.17 -3.87 7.68
C ARG A 7 5.42 -4.87 6.58
N ASP A 8 4.48 -5.78 6.32
CA ASP A 8 4.62 -6.73 5.22
C ASP A 8 4.73 -6.01 3.86
N LEU A 9 3.95 -4.96 3.62
CA LEU A 9 4.10 -4.11 2.44
C LEU A 9 5.53 -3.54 2.29
N MET A 10 6.16 -3.15 3.39
CA MET A 10 7.49 -2.53 3.39
C MET A 10 8.62 -3.55 3.23
N GLU A 11 8.45 -4.74 3.80
CA GLU A 11 9.43 -5.82 3.74
C GLU A 11 9.32 -6.62 2.44
N ASN A 12 8.10 -6.76 1.92
CA ASN A 12 7.77 -7.58 0.75
C ASN A 12 6.97 -6.79 -0.30
N PRO A 13 7.43 -5.62 -0.80
CA PRO A 13 6.65 -4.79 -1.72
C PRO A 13 6.24 -5.52 -3.01
N ASP A 14 7.03 -6.51 -3.45
CA ASP A 14 6.72 -7.34 -4.62
C ASP A 14 5.46 -8.21 -4.45
N LYS A 15 5.02 -8.47 -3.21
CA LYS A 15 3.76 -9.18 -2.92
C LYS A 15 2.55 -8.26 -3.01
N TRP A 16 2.75 -6.96 -3.17
CA TRP A 16 1.68 -5.97 -3.20
C TRP A 16 1.57 -5.31 -4.57
N TRP A 17 0.33 -4.98 -4.94
CA TRP A 17 0.05 -4.05 -6.02
C TRP A 17 0.03 -2.64 -5.43
N ASP A 18 0.85 -1.74 -5.98
CA ASP A 18 0.75 -0.30 -5.72
C ASP A 18 -0.25 0.30 -6.73
N ASN A 19 -1.46 0.56 -6.25
CA ASN A 19 -2.55 1.09 -7.08
C ASN A 19 -2.66 2.61 -6.95
N ARG A 20 -1.73 3.30 -6.28
CA ARG A 20 -1.85 4.73 -5.95
C ARG A 20 -1.96 5.61 -7.20
N LEU A 21 -1.34 5.22 -8.31
CA LEU A 21 -1.38 5.96 -9.58
C LEU A 21 -2.58 5.60 -10.46
N ASP A 22 -2.98 4.33 -10.47
CA ASP A 22 -4.03 3.82 -11.36
C ASP A 22 -5.45 3.87 -10.77
N LYS A 23 -5.60 4.47 -9.58
CA LYS A 23 -6.86 4.46 -8.85
C LYS A 23 -7.92 5.35 -9.49
N LYS A 24 -8.84 4.74 -10.25
CA LYS A 24 -10.02 5.43 -10.84
C LYS A 24 -11.11 5.76 -9.81
N ASN A 25 -11.10 5.11 -8.65
CA ASN A 25 -12.12 5.29 -7.61
C ASN A 25 -11.44 5.52 -6.26
N LEU A 26 -11.75 6.62 -5.59
CA LEU A 26 -11.20 6.95 -4.26
C LEU A 26 -11.45 5.86 -3.20
N LYS A 27 -12.50 5.04 -3.37
CA LYS A 27 -12.83 3.92 -2.48
C LYS A 27 -11.98 2.67 -2.72
N ALA A 28 -11.32 2.55 -3.88
CA ALA A 28 -10.42 1.43 -4.12
C ALA A 28 -9.21 1.50 -3.18
N PRO A 29 -8.57 0.34 -2.89
CA PRO A 29 -7.38 0.32 -2.05
C PRO A 29 -6.17 0.93 -2.74
N ASP A 30 -5.30 1.54 -1.96
CA ASP A 30 -4.02 2.08 -2.43
C ASP A 30 -2.99 0.96 -2.61
N PHE A 31 -3.04 -0.07 -1.75
CA PHE A 31 -2.28 -1.30 -1.93
C PHE A 31 -3.16 -2.53 -1.78
N LYS A 32 -2.86 -3.57 -2.56
CA LYS A 32 -3.54 -4.86 -2.46
C LYS A 32 -2.54 -6.02 -2.48
N HIS A 33 -2.56 -6.89 -1.48
CA HIS A 33 -1.72 -8.08 -1.46
C HIS A 33 -2.16 -9.05 -2.57
N LYS A 34 -1.20 -9.57 -3.32
CA LYS A 34 -1.40 -10.43 -4.50
C LYS A 34 -2.09 -11.74 -4.17
N GLU A 35 -1.66 -12.38 -3.08
CA GLU A 35 -2.14 -13.71 -2.69
C GLU A 35 -3.33 -13.67 -1.72
N THR A 36 -3.21 -12.95 -0.60
CA THR A 36 -4.26 -12.88 0.44
C THR A 36 -5.43 -11.98 0.04
N GLY A 37 -5.23 -11.06 -0.89
CA GLY A 37 -6.23 -10.06 -1.28
C GLY A 37 -6.41 -8.93 -0.26
N GLU A 38 -5.57 -8.89 0.78
CA GLU A 38 -5.61 -7.87 1.82
C GLU A 38 -5.43 -6.46 1.23
N ALA A 39 -6.16 -5.50 1.77
CA ALA A 39 -6.33 -4.19 1.18
C ALA A 39 -5.91 -3.11 2.18
N LEU A 40 -5.09 -2.17 1.71
CA LEU A 40 -4.57 -1.07 2.50
C LEU A 40 -4.90 0.27 1.85
N TRP A 41 -5.27 1.24 2.67
CA TRP A 41 -5.57 2.60 2.26
C TRP A 41 -4.68 3.59 3.02
N LEU A 42 -4.04 4.49 2.28
CA LEU A 42 -3.12 5.50 2.82
C LEU A 42 -3.80 6.48 3.77
N ASN A 43 -5.08 6.77 3.57
CA ASN A 43 -5.84 7.65 4.47
C ASN A 43 -6.02 7.07 5.88
N SER A 44 -5.90 5.75 6.01
CA SER A 44 -5.99 5.01 7.28
C SER A 44 -4.63 4.47 7.73
N SER A 45 -3.53 4.85 7.07
CA SER A 45 -2.20 4.33 7.39
C SER A 45 -1.63 4.99 8.65
N PRO A 46 -0.83 4.27 9.45
CA PRO A 46 -0.03 4.86 10.52
C PRO A 46 0.87 6.00 10.04
N ALA A 47 1.14 6.99 10.89
CA ALA A 47 1.97 8.15 10.53
C ALA A 47 3.38 7.77 10.03
N TRP A 48 3.97 6.69 10.59
CA TRP A 48 5.29 6.20 10.17
C TRP A 48 5.29 5.68 8.73
N VAL A 49 4.17 5.15 8.25
CA VAL A 49 4.01 4.68 6.87
C VAL A 49 4.03 5.87 5.92
N GLN A 50 3.28 6.92 6.24
CA GLN A 50 3.24 8.13 5.41
C GLN A 50 4.61 8.80 5.30
N SER A 51 5.41 8.74 6.37
CA SER A 51 6.78 9.28 6.36
C SER A 51 7.78 8.41 5.57
N LYS A 52 7.55 7.09 5.47
CA LYS A 52 8.48 6.16 4.81
C LYS A 52 8.14 5.88 3.35
N LEU A 53 6.86 5.92 2.99
CA LEU A 53 6.44 5.75 1.60
C LEU A 53 6.98 6.90 0.77
N ARG A 54 7.84 6.57 -0.20
CA ARG A 54 8.19 7.52 -1.25
C ARG A 54 6.92 7.89 -2.02
N SER A 55 6.92 9.09 -2.58
CA SER A 55 5.92 9.51 -3.57
C SER A 55 5.70 8.37 -4.57
N PRO A 56 4.45 8.12 -4.98
CA PRO A 56 4.18 7.06 -5.95
C PRO A 56 5.15 7.23 -7.12
N VAL A 57 5.83 6.14 -7.50
CA VAL A 57 6.85 6.17 -8.55
C VAL A 57 6.13 6.35 -9.88
N GLY A 58 5.77 7.58 -10.16
CA GLY A 58 5.18 8.10 -11.39
C GLY A 58 6.01 9.28 -11.84
N GLY A 59 7.32 9.07 -11.95
CA GLY A 59 8.24 9.98 -12.63
C GLY A 59 8.70 9.29 -13.90
N LYS A 60 8.46 9.94 -15.04
CA LYS A 60 8.99 9.55 -16.35
C LYS A 60 10.44 9.10 -16.34
#